data_AF-A0A7W5AL87-F1
#
_entry.id   AF-A0A7W5AL87-F1
#
_cell.length_a   1.000
_cell.length_b   1.000
_cell.length_c   1.000
_cell.angle_alpha   90.00
_cell.angle_beta   90.00
_cell.angle_gamma   90.00
#
_symmetry.space_group_name_H-M   'P 1'
#
loop_
_entity.id
_entity.type
_entity.pdbx_description
1 polymer ?
#
loop_
_entity_poly.entity_id
_entity_poly.type
_entity_poly.pdbx_seq_one_letter_code
_entity_poly.pdbx_strand_id
1 'polypeptide(L)'
;MADEQSRTTDIVPGPGGVMTDEVGVVTGELTLRTELADGQVTVRVQYRDADEWYTVTGGRGPLADPADLDTVHAIAAGLLHRPEG
;
A
#
# COMPACT_ATOMS: atom_id res chain seq x y z
N MET A 1 -17.85 -8.61 -15.28
CA MET A 1 -17.41 -7.29 -14.82
C MET A 1 -16.28 -7.58 -13.85
N ALA A 2 -15.04 -7.21 -14.16
CA ALA A 2 -13.94 -7.48 -13.25
C ALA A 2 -14.11 -6.51 -12.08
N ASP A 3 -14.32 -7.04 -10.88
CA ASP A 3 -14.43 -6.25 -9.67
C ASP A 3 -13.07 -5.58 -9.41
N GLU A 4 -12.94 -4.31 -9.78
CA GLU A 4 -11.81 -3.46 -9.38
C GLU A 4 -11.92 -3.20 -7.88
N GLN A 5 -11.28 -4.08 -7.10
CA GLN A 5 -11.33 -4.02 -5.66
C GLN A 5 -10.14 -3.18 -5.17
N SER A 6 -10.43 -2.08 -4.48
CA SER A 6 -9.42 -1.27 -3.81
C SER A 6 -9.69 -1.16 -2.31
N ARG A 7 -8.63 -1.11 -1.51
CA ARG A 7 -8.65 -0.87 -0.07
C ARG A 7 -7.70 0.26 0.26
N THR A 8 -8.14 1.20 1.07
CA THR A 8 -7.36 2.36 1.50
C THR A 8 -7.38 2.47 3.01
N THR A 9 -6.23 2.77 3.60
CA THR A 9 -6.11 3.02 5.04
C THR A 9 -4.99 4.00 5.31
N ASP A 10 -5.13 4.78 6.36
CA ASP A 10 -4.10 5.72 6.79
C ASP A 10 -3.08 5.01 7.67
N ILE A 11 -1.80 5.21 7.37
CA ILE A 11 -0.67 4.63 8.08
C ILE A 11 0.36 5.69 8.44
N VAL A 12 0.96 5.51 9.60
CA VAL A 12 2.20 6.16 10.01
C VAL A 12 3.36 5.15 9.93
N PRO A 13 4.26 5.27 8.95
CA PRO A 13 5.46 4.47 8.89
C PRO A 13 6.42 4.82 10.02
N GLY A 14 7.15 3.81 10.49
CA GLY A 14 8.17 3.97 11.52
C GLY A 14 9.41 4.72 11.05
N PRO A 15 10.46 4.83 11.88
CA PRO A 15 11.66 5.62 11.59
C PRO A 15 12.42 5.18 10.33
N GLY A 16 12.17 3.96 9.83
CA GLY A 16 12.72 3.46 8.56
C GLY A 16 11.94 3.88 7.30
N GLY A 17 10.76 4.47 7.43
CA GLY A 17 9.90 4.86 6.30
C GLY A 17 9.34 3.68 5.50
N VAL A 18 8.60 4.01 4.44
CA VAL A 18 8.18 3.06 3.40
C VAL A 18 9.08 3.23 2.19
N MET A 19 9.65 2.13 1.69
CA MET A 19 10.43 2.14 0.45
C MET A 19 9.48 2.11 -0.75
N THR A 20 9.69 3.04 -1.68
CA THR A 20 8.95 3.21 -2.93
C THR A 20 9.91 3.20 -4.10
N ASP A 21 9.40 2.80 -5.26
CA ASP A 21 10.20 2.67 -6.48
C ASP A 21 10.62 4.03 -7.05
N GLU A 22 9.77 5.04 -6.88
CA GLU A 22 9.90 6.33 -7.55
C GLU A 22 10.74 7.34 -6.75
N VAL A 23 10.46 7.48 -5.45
CA VAL A 23 11.06 8.51 -4.58
C VAL A 23 11.95 7.93 -3.48
N GLY A 24 12.09 6.60 -3.40
CA GLY A 24 12.87 5.93 -2.35
C GLY A 24 12.09 5.87 -1.03
N VAL A 25 12.65 6.38 0.06
CA VAL A 25 12.00 6.34 1.38
C VAL A 25 11.04 7.51 1.55
N VAL A 26 9.78 7.19 1.88
CA VAL A 26 8.77 8.16 2.32
C VAL A 26 8.47 7.96 3.81
N THR A 27 8.44 9.06 4.56
CA THR A 27 8.24 9.11 6.02
C THR A 27 7.14 10.12 6.36
N GLY A 28 6.52 10.01 7.53
CA GLY A 28 5.40 10.87 7.94
C GLY A 28 4.04 10.23 7.62
N GLU A 29 2.94 10.98 7.72
CA GLU A 29 1.60 10.40 7.56
C GLU A 29 1.32 10.06 6.09
N LEU A 30 1.06 8.78 5.80
CA LEU A 30 0.82 8.28 4.45
C LEU A 30 -0.53 7.57 4.39
N THR A 31 -1.22 7.67 3.26
CA THR A 31 -2.38 6.84 2.94
C THR A 31 -1.91 5.68 2.07
N LEU A 32 -2.13 4.45 2.55
CA LEU A 32 -1.84 3.23 1.82
C LEU A 32 -3.08 2.81 1.03
N ARG A 33 -2.89 2.47 -0.25
CA ARG A 33 -3.91 1.95 -1.15
C ARG A 33 -3.45 0.63 -1.76
N THR A 34 -4.25 -0.41 -1.57
CA THR A 34 -4.06 -1.72 -2.21
C THR A 34 -5.15 -1.92 -3.24
N GLU A 35 -4.77 -2.13 -4.49
CA GLU A 35 -5.71 -2.28 -5.60
C GLU A 35 -5.50 -3.63 -6.26
N LEU A 36 -6.58 -4.30 -6.62
CA LEU A 36 -6.58 -5.52 -7.40
C LEU A 36 -7.16 -5.24 -8.78
N ALA A 37 -6.34 -5.44 -9.80
CA ALA A 37 -6.75 -5.35 -11.20
C ALA A 37 -6.16 -6.54 -11.96
N ASP A 38 -6.98 -7.22 -12.75
CA ASP A 38 -6.54 -8.35 -13.60
C ASP A 38 -5.82 -9.48 -12.81
N GLY A 39 -6.22 -9.72 -11.56
CA GLY A 39 -5.55 -10.68 -10.67
C GLY A 39 -4.15 -10.24 -10.22
N GLN A 40 -3.80 -8.97 -10.40
CA GLN A 40 -2.57 -8.36 -9.93
C GLN A 40 -2.87 -7.35 -8.82
N VAL A 41 -2.29 -7.57 -7.64
CA VAL A 41 -2.36 -6.62 -6.55
C VAL A 41 -1.25 -5.57 -6.71
N THR A 42 -1.60 -4.31 -6.49
CA THR A 42 -0.68 -3.18 -6.47
C THR A 42 -0.89 -2.38 -5.20
N VAL A 43 0.15 -2.28 -4.38
CA VAL A 43 0.21 -1.44 -3.18
C VAL A 43 0.87 -0.12 -3.54
N ARG A 44 0.16 0.96 -3.27
CA ARG A 44 0.60 2.34 -3.45
C ARG A 44 0.48 3.07 -2.12
N VAL A 45 1.29 4.09 -1.95
CA VAL A 45 1.25 5.00 -0.81
C VAL A 45 1.24 6.42 -1.33
N GLN A 46 0.50 7.27 -0.66
CA GLN A 46 0.41 8.70 -0.96
C GLN A 46 0.70 9.46 0.32
N TYR A 47 1.36 10.61 0.21
CA TYR A 47 1.45 11.53 1.33
C TYR A 47 0.07 12.06 1.70
N ARG A 48 -0.24 12.15 2.99
CA ARG A 48 -1.45 12.85 3.42
C ARG A 48 -1.44 14.26 2.80
N ASP A 49 -2.52 14.61 2.10
CA ASP A 49 -2.71 15.86 1.33
C ASP A 49 -1.92 16.01 0.01
N ALA A 50 -1.20 14.98 -0.45
CA ALA A 50 -0.63 14.97 -1.80
C ALA A 50 -1.64 14.41 -2.82
N ASP A 51 -1.47 14.78 -4.10
CA ASP A 51 -2.21 14.18 -5.22
C ASP A 51 -1.49 12.94 -5.79
N GLU A 52 -0.19 12.82 -5.52
CA GLU A 52 0.67 11.81 -6.11
C GLU A 52 0.62 10.48 -5.33
N TRP A 53 0.58 9.37 -6.07
CA TRP A 53 0.59 8.00 -5.54
C TRP A 53 1.87 7.28 -5.94
N TYR A 54 2.66 6.89 -4.96
CA TYR A 54 3.91 6.18 -5.17
C TYR A 54 3.75 4.69 -4.97
N THR A 55 4.39 3.89 -5.80
CA THR A 55 4.33 2.43 -5.63
C THR A 55 5.29 1.97 -4.56
N VAL A 56 4.80 1.17 -3.60
CA VAL A 56 5.66 0.50 -2.63
C VAL A 56 6.57 -0.51 -3.34
N THR A 57 7.86 -0.47 -3.04
CA THR A 57 8.84 -1.43 -3.57
C THR A 57 8.50 -2.84 -3.08
N GLY A 58 8.28 -3.76 -4.02
CA GLY A 58 7.82 -5.12 -3.70
C GLY A 58 6.33 -5.22 -3.36
N GLY A 59 5.57 -4.12 -3.44
CA GLY A 59 4.13 -4.07 -3.23
C GLY A 59 3.28 -4.50 -4.43
N ARG A 60 3.87 -5.15 -5.44
CA ARG A 60 3.17 -5.66 -6.62
C ARG A 60 3.32 -7.17 -6.71
N GLY A 61 2.23 -7.87 -7.02
CA GLY A 61 2.29 -9.32 -7.21
C GLY A 61 0.99 -9.93 -7.71
N PRO A 62 1.02 -11.21 -8.11
CA PRO A 62 -0.18 -11.96 -8.46
C PRO A 62 -1.00 -12.27 -7.20
N LEU A 63 -2.31 -12.06 -7.29
CA LEU A 63 -3.27 -12.46 -6.27
C LEU A 63 -4.22 -13.50 -6.86
N ALA A 64 -4.19 -14.70 -6.30
CA ALA A 64 -4.98 -15.83 -6.80
C ALA A 64 -6.48 -15.65 -6.54
N ASP A 65 -6.85 -15.11 -5.37
CA ASP A 65 -8.24 -14.90 -4.99
C ASP A 65 -8.50 -13.44 -4.60
N PRO A 66 -9.50 -12.76 -5.18
CA PRO A 66 -9.84 -11.39 -4.84
C PRO A 66 -10.34 -11.19 -3.41
N ALA A 67 -10.83 -12.24 -2.74
CA ALA A 67 -11.20 -12.18 -1.32
C ALA A 67 -9.98 -12.03 -0.40
N ASP A 68 -8.80 -12.46 -0.83
CA ASP A 68 -7.54 -12.28 -0.09
C ASP A 68 -7.04 -10.84 -0.11
N LEU A 69 -7.64 -9.95 -0.90
CA LEU A 69 -7.21 -8.55 -0.98
C LEU A 69 -7.22 -7.86 0.38
N ASP A 70 -8.24 -8.13 1.20
CA ASP A 70 -8.36 -7.55 2.55
C ASP A 70 -7.21 -8.02 3.45
N THR A 71 -6.89 -9.32 3.39
CA THR A 71 -5.75 -9.91 4.09
C THR A 71 -4.43 -9.30 3.64
N VAL A 72 -4.20 -9.17 2.33
CA VAL A 72 -2.98 -8.54 1.77
C VAL A 72 -2.89 -7.09 2.21
N HIS A 73 -4.00 -6.36 2.17
CA HIS A 73 -4.07 -4.98 2.64
C HIS A 73 -3.73 -4.86 4.13
N ALA A 74 -4.32 -5.71 4.97
CA ALA A 74 -4.06 -5.75 6.41
C ALA A 74 -2.60 -6.11 6.73
N ILE A 75 -2.00 -7.05 5.99
CA ILE A 75 -0.58 -7.40 6.12
C ILE A 75 0.31 -6.23 5.71
N ALA A 76 0.06 -5.60 4.55
CA ALA A 76 0.84 -4.46 4.08
C ALA A 76 0.74 -3.29 5.06
N ALA A 77 -0.48 -2.98 5.53
CA ALA A 77 -0.72 -1.98 6.55
C ALA A 77 0.01 -2.32 7.85
N GLY A 78 -0.07 -3.56 8.36
CA GLY A 78 0.59 -3.97 9.60
C GLY A 78 2.13 -3.98 9.51
N LEU A 79 2.70 -4.27 8.34
CA LEU A 79 4.15 -4.22 8.13
C LEU A 79 4.69 -2.80 8.07
N LEU A 80 3.92 -1.89 7.44
CA LEU A 80 4.33 -0.52 7.22
C LEU A 80 3.93 0.41 8.36
N HIS A 81 2.76 0.23 8.96
CA HIS A 81 2.25 1.02 10.08
C HIS A 81 3.02 0.69 11.37
N ARG A 82 4.01 1.52 11.70
CA ARG A 82 4.82 1.39 12.91
C ARG A 82 4.94 2.75 13.61
N PRO A 83 3.90 3.21 14.32
CA PRO A 83 3.90 4.52 14.96
C PRO A 83 4.85 4.63 16.17
N GLU A 84 5.25 3.50 16.78
CA GLU A 84 6.09 3.45 17.99
C GLU A 84 7.53 2.96 17.74
N GLY A 85 8.01 3.04 16.49
CA GLY A 85 9.32 2.50 16.11
C GLY A 85 10.51 3.23 16.73
#